data_AF-A0A832FXN4-F1
#
_entry.id   AF-A0A832FXN4-F1
#
_cell.length_a   1.000
_cell.length_b   1.000
_cell.length_c   1.000
_cell.angle_alpha   90.00
_cell.angle_beta   90.00
_cell.angle_gamma   90.00
#
_symmetry.space_group_name_H-M   'P 1'
#
loop_
_entity.id
_entity.type
_entity.pdbx_description
1 polymer ?
#
loop_
_entity_poly.entity_id
_entity_poly.type
_entity_poly.pdbx_seq_one_letter_code
_entity_poly.pdbx_strand_id
1 'polypeptide(L)'
;MRVSSEKINSAVKKEILDLLFQIFADTKNIKEAGSLLTDILSEAELISIAKRVAIAYYLSKGQSYSQIKKALKISSATISEIQSQSKKEGFKIALRKIENNEWAEKWEKKIKSLFGK
;
A
#
# COMPACT_ATOMS: atom_id res chain seq x y z
N MET A 1 16.81 -0.19 0.15
CA MET A 1 18.02 0.14 0.98
C MET A 1 18.12 -0.84 2.17
N ARG A 2 19.30 -1.34 2.55
CA ARG A 2 19.44 -2.09 3.82
C ARG A 2 19.47 -1.09 4.96
N VAL A 3 18.56 -1.22 5.92
CA VAL A 3 18.58 -0.37 7.12
C VAL A 3 19.79 -0.79 7.96
N SER A 4 20.71 0.14 8.21
CA SER A 4 21.87 -0.10 9.09
C SER A 4 21.40 -0.53 10.48
N SER A 5 22.18 -1.38 11.14
CA SER A 5 21.95 -1.74 12.56
C SER A 5 22.25 -0.58 13.51
N GLU A 6 22.94 0.45 13.04
CA GLU A 6 23.21 1.65 13.81
C GLU A 6 21.96 2.52 13.92
N LYS A 7 21.62 2.91 15.15
CA LYS A 7 20.44 3.73 15.42
C LYS A 7 20.76 5.18 15.05
N ILE A 8 20.06 5.67 14.03
CA ILE A 8 20.04 7.10 13.70
C ILE A 8 19.50 7.88 14.92
N ASN A 9 20.09 9.05 15.18
CA ASN A 9 19.62 9.98 16.21
C ASN A 9 18.12 10.28 16.04
N SER A 10 17.37 10.34 17.14
CA SER A 10 15.91 10.53 17.12
C SER A 10 15.47 11.83 16.45
N ALA A 11 16.22 12.93 16.61
CA ALA A 11 15.94 14.20 15.95
C ALA A 11 16.14 14.08 14.43
N VAL A 12 17.28 13.54 13.99
CA VAL A 12 17.55 13.31 12.57
C VAL A 12 16.50 12.39 11.95
N LYS A 13 16.11 11.32 12.65
CA LYS A 13 15.06 10.40 12.20
C LYS A 13 13.72 11.12 12.01
N LYS A 14 13.37 12.04 12.91
CA LYS A 14 12.14 12.82 12.79
C LYS A 14 12.20 13.72 11.54
N GLU A 15 13.26 14.50 11.38
CA GLU A 15 13.41 15.43 10.25
C GLU A 15 13.34 14.71 8.89
N ILE A 16 14.02 13.57 8.74
CA ILE A 16 13.98 12.82 7.45
C ILE A 16 12.59 12.23 7.17
N LEU A 17 11.82 11.87 8.21
CA LEU A 17 10.46 11.37 8.05
C LEU A 17 9.48 12.50 7.74
N ASP A 18 9.61 13.63 8.41
CA ASP A 18 8.79 14.81 8.17
C ASP A 18 8.99 15.32 6.73
N LEU A 19 10.23 15.32 6.22
CA LEU A 19 10.53 15.62 4.82
C LEU A 19 9.82 14.66 3.87
N LEU A 20 9.89 13.34 4.13
CA LEU A 20 9.19 12.35 3.32
C LEU A 20 7.68 12.57 3.34
N PHE A 21 7.09 12.80 4.51
CA PHE A 21 5.66 13.03 4.66
C PHE A 21 5.19 14.29 3.95
N GLN A 22 5.98 15.36 3.98
CA GLN A 22 5.68 16.60 3.26
C GLN A 22 5.62 16.38 1.76
N ILE A 23 6.59 15.65 1.18
CA ILE A 23 6.60 15.31 -0.25
C ILE A 23 5.33 14.53 -0.63
N PHE A 24 4.91 13.56 0.19
CA PHE A 24 3.66 12.83 -0.03
C PHE A 24 2.42 13.72 0.06
N ALA A 25 2.41 14.71 0.96
CA ALA A 25 1.29 15.64 1.12
C ALA A 25 1.16 16.61 -0.05
N ASP A 26 2.29 17.04 -0.63
CA ASP A 26 2.32 18.02 -1.73
C ASP A 26 2.08 17.39 -3.11
N THR A 27 2.14 16.06 -3.21
CA THR A 27 1.89 15.32 -4.46
C THR A 27 0.42 15.45 -4.88
N LYS A 28 0.17 15.98 -6.09
CA LYS A 28 -1.19 16.44 -6.49
C LYS A 28 -1.96 15.46 -7.35
N ASN A 29 -1.26 14.66 -8.16
CA ASN A 29 -1.90 13.81 -9.16
C ASN A 29 -1.17 12.47 -9.35
N ILE A 30 -1.84 11.53 -10.03
CA ILE A 30 -1.34 10.17 -10.22
C ILE A 30 -0.07 10.10 -11.06
N LYS A 31 0.12 11.03 -12.01
CA LYS A 31 1.32 11.05 -12.88
C LYS A 31 2.54 11.47 -12.05
N GLU A 32 2.39 12.53 -11.27
CA GLU A 32 3.40 13.02 -10.34
C GLU A 32 3.74 11.96 -9.28
N ALA A 33 2.72 11.35 -8.65
CA ALA A 33 2.92 10.27 -7.69
C ALA A 33 3.64 9.06 -8.31
N GLY A 34 3.29 8.74 -9.57
CA GLY A 34 3.93 7.67 -10.33
C GLY A 34 5.42 7.90 -10.50
N SER A 35 5.80 9.04 -11.08
CA SER A 35 7.21 9.41 -11.28
C SER A 35 7.98 9.49 -9.96
N LEU A 36 7.41 10.14 -8.94
CA LEU A 36 8.03 10.25 -7.63
C LEU A 36 8.36 8.87 -7.03
N LEU A 37 7.38 7.96 -7.04
CA LEU A 37 7.53 6.65 -6.39
C LEU A 37 8.43 5.69 -7.16
N THR A 38 8.39 5.72 -8.49
CA THR A 38 9.27 4.86 -9.31
C THR A 38 10.73 5.26 -9.24
N ASP A 39 11.01 6.55 -9.00
CA ASP A 39 12.38 7.06 -8.98
C ASP A 39 13.02 6.96 -7.59
N ILE A 40 12.22 7.04 -6.53
CA ILE A 40 12.70 6.98 -5.13
C ILE A 40 12.77 5.54 -4.59
N LEU A 41 11.80 4.69 -4.97
CA LEU A 41 11.70 3.33 -4.45
C LEU A 41 12.29 2.32 -5.43
N SER A 42 12.91 1.27 -4.91
CA SER A 42 13.15 0.09 -5.75
C SER A 42 11.84 -0.55 -6.17
N GLU A 43 11.85 -1.26 -7.29
CA GLU A 43 10.68 -2.00 -7.78
C GLU A 43 10.10 -2.94 -6.71
N ALA A 44 10.96 -3.61 -5.95
CA ALA A 44 10.56 -4.51 -4.88
C ALA A 44 9.85 -3.77 -3.72
N GLU A 45 10.35 -2.61 -3.31
CA GLU A 45 9.72 -1.76 -2.27
C GLU A 45 8.37 -1.25 -2.75
N LEU A 46 8.30 -0.74 -3.99
CA LEU A 46 7.08 -0.23 -4.60
C LEU A 46 6.00 -1.32 -4.68
N ILE A 47 6.34 -2.49 -5.24
CA ILE A 47 5.42 -3.63 -5.35
C ILE A 47 4.99 -4.14 -3.97
N SER A 48 5.89 -4.17 -2.99
CA SER A 48 5.58 -4.59 -1.61
C SER A 48 4.54 -3.67 -0.98
N ILE A 49 4.72 -2.34 -1.07
CA ILE A 49 3.77 -1.35 -0.55
C ILE A 49 2.42 -1.47 -1.27
N ALA A 50 2.43 -1.59 -2.61
CA ALA A 50 1.21 -1.76 -3.40
C ALA A 50 0.44 -3.02 -2.99
N LYS A 51 1.14 -4.15 -2.78
CA LYS A 51 0.51 -5.39 -2.31
C LYS A 51 -0.13 -5.23 -0.93
N ARG A 52 0.48 -4.50 0.00
CA ARG A 52 -0.11 -4.25 1.33
C ARG A 52 -1.45 -3.52 1.24
N VAL A 53 -1.54 -2.49 0.40
CA VAL A 53 -2.78 -1.76 0.16
C VAL A 53 -3.82 -2.66 -0.51
N ALA A 54 -3.41 -3.44 -1.53
CA ALA A 54 -4.30 -4.37 -2.22
C ALA A 54 -4.87 -5.46 -1.29
N ILE A 55 -4.07 -6.02 -0.39
CA ILE A 55 -4.53 -6.99 0.62
C ILE A 55 -5.62 -6.37 1.48
N ALA A 56 -5.36 -5.18 2.06
CA ALA A 56 -6.32 -4.51 2.93
C ALA A 56 -7.64 -4.24 2.19
N TYR A 57 -7.56 -3.82 0.93
CA TYR A 57 -8.73 -3.60 0.08
C TYR A 57 -9.49 -4.89 -0.26
N TYR A 58 -8.80 -5.96 -0.63
CA TYR A 58 -9.46 -7.22 -0.96
C TYR A 58 -10.13 -7.84 0.26
N LEU A 59 -9.51 -7.72 1.43
CA LEU A 59 -10.12 -8.11 2.70
C LEU A 59 -11.38 -7.28 3.00
N SER A 60 -11.36 -5.97 2.75
CA SER A 60 -12.56 -5.13 2.95
C SER A 60 -13.69 -5.47 1.98
N LYS A 61 -13.37 -6.04 0.81
CA LYS A 61 -14.34 -6.58 -0.16
C LYS A 61 -14.71 -8.06 0.08
N GLY A 62 -14.32 -8.63 1.22
CA GLY A 62 -14.71 -9.99 1.61
C GLY A 62 -14.02 -11.12 0.83
N GLN A 63 -12.92 -10.84 0.12
CA GLN A 63 -12.16 -11.88 -0.59
C GLN A 63 -11.50 -12.86 0.39
N SER A 64 -11.49 -14.14 0.04
CA SER A 64 -10.88 -15.18 0.88
C SER A 64 -9.34 -15.12 0.84
N TYR A 65 -8.69 -15.64 1.88
CA TYR A 65 -7.22 -15.74 1.94
C TYR A 65 -6.64 -16.53 0.77
N SER A 66 -7.32 -17.60 0.34
CA SER A 66 -6.88 -18.43 -0.78
C SER A 66 -6.84 -17.63 -2.08
N GLN A 67 -7.90 -16.86 -2.35
CA GLN A 67 -7.99 -15.98 -3.51
C GLN A 67 -6.88 -14.91 -3.47
N ILE A 68 -6.73 -14.19 -2.35
CA ILE A 68 -5.73 -13.13 -2.20
C ILE A 68 -4.31 -13.69 -2.38
N LYS A 69 -4.02 -14.85 -1.79
CA LYS A 69 -2.74 -15.56 -1.94
C LYS A 69 -2.44 -15.88 -3.41
N LYS A 70 -3.41 -16.44 -4.14
CA LYS A 70 -3.28 -16.79 -5.56
C LYS A 70 -3.04 -15.54 -6.42
N ALA A 71 -3.84 -14.49 -6.22
CA ALA A 71 -3.78 -13.28 -7.03
C ALA A 71 -2.50 -12.45 -6.79
N LEU A 72 -2.09 -12.29 -5.54
CA LEU A 72 -0.96 -11.42 -5.18
C LEU A 72 0.37 -12.17 -5.01
N LYS A 73 0.36 -13.50 -5.08
CA LYS A 73 1.52 -14.38 -4.85
C LYS A 73 2.20 -14.05 -3.51
N ILE A 74 1.45 -14.16 -2.42
CA ILE A 74 1.91 -13.86 -1.05
C ILE A 74 1.55 -14.96 -0.07
N SER A 75 2.20 -14.99 1.10
CA SER A 75 1.90 -15.98 2.14
C SER A 75 0.62 -15.64 2.92
N SER A 76 -0.04 -16.66 3.47
CA SER A 76 -1.19 -16.47 4.39
C SER A 76 -0.78 -15.73 5.66
N ALA A 77 0.46 -15.90 6.14
CA ALA A 77 1.00 -15.17 7.27
C ALA A 77 1.04 -13.65 7.00
N THR A 78 1.48 -13.25 5.81
CA THR A 78 1.47 -11.85 5.37
C THR A 78 0.06 -11.29 5.31
N ILE A 79 -0.91 -12.06 4.79
CA ILE A 79 -2.32 -11.63 4.75
C ILE A 79 -2.85 -11.39 6.17
N SER A 80 -2.58 -12.32 7.08
CA SER A 80 -2.97 -12.22 8.49
C SER A 80 -2.36 -10.98 9.17
N GLU A 81 -1.08 -10.73 8.92
CA GLU A 81 -0.41 -9.53 9.44
C GLU A 81 -1.10 -8.25 8.95
N ILE A 82 -1.38 -8.14 7.66
CA ILE A 82 -2.05 -6.96 7.10
C ILE A 82 -3.50 -6.85 7.59
N GLN A 83 -4.22 -7.96 7.78
CA GLN A 83 -5.56 -7.95 8.39
C GLN A 83 -5.53 -7.35 9.81
N SER A 84 -4.49 -7.65 10.60
CA SER A 84 -4.33 -7.05 11.92
C SER A 84 -4.03 -5.54 11.83
N GLN A 85 -3.21 -5.14 10.85
CA GLN A 85 -2.79 -3.75 10.66
C GLN A 85 -3.85 -2.88 9.99
N SER A 86 -4.80 -3.45 9.24
CA SER A 86 -5.84 -2.70 8.52
C SER A 86 -6.75 -1.88 9.44
N LYS A 87 -6.77 -2.22 10.75
CA LYS A 87 -7.46 -1.46 11.79
C LYS A 87 -6.78 -0.12 12.14
N LYS A 88 -5.52 0.07 11.75
CA LYS A 88 -4.76 1.32 11.98
C LYS A 88 -5.26 2.44 11.05
N GLU A 89 -5.12 3.67 11.51
CA GLU A 89 -5.68 4.84 10.82
C GLU A 89 -5.17 5.01 9.39
N GLY A 90 -3.88 4.77 9.13
CA GLY A 90 -3.32 4.88 7.79
C GLY A 90 -4.01 3.97 6.76
N PHE A 91 -4.37 2.74 7.14
CA PHE A 91 -5.12 1.84 6.26
C PHE A 91 -6.56 2.29 6.08
N LYS A 92 -7.21 2.81 7.14
CA LYS A 92 -8.55 3.39 7.03
C LYS A 92 -8.57 4.59 6.08
N ILE A 93 -7.57 5.46 6.13
CA ILE A 93 -7.42 6.58 5.19
C ILE A 93 -7.27 6.06 3.76
N ALA A 94 -6.39 5.08 3.55
CA ALA A 94 -6.18 4.48 2.24
C ALA A 94 -7.49 3.91 1.67
N LEU A 95 -8.21 3.09 2.46
CA LEU A 95 -9.48 2.48 2.05
C LEU A 95 -10.57 3.53 1.74
N ARG A 96 -10.72 4.56 2.59
CA ARG A 96 -11.65 5.67 2.31
C ARG A 96 -11.32 6.38 1.00
N LYS A 97 -10.03 6.61 0.71
CA LYS A 97 -9.61 7.18 -0.58
C LYS A 97 -9.91 6.25 -1.76
N ILE A 98 -9.92 4.93 -1.57
CA ILE A 98 -10.32 3.98 -2.63
C ILE A 98 -11.81 4.11 -2.91
N GLU A 99 -12.63 4.13 -1.86
CA GLU A 99 -14.09 4.08 -1.96
C GLU A 99 -14.70 5.40 -2.46
N ASN A 100 -14.14 6.54 -2.06
CA ASN A 100 -14.70 7.86 -2.36
C ASN A 100 -14.40 8.38 -3.78
N ASN A 101 -13.57 7.69 -4.56
CA ASN A 101 -13.14 8.17 -5.86
C ASN A 101 -13.77 7.35 -7.00
N GLU A 102 -13.99 7.98 -8.16
CA GLU A 102 -14.52 7.36 -9.40
C GLU A 102 -13.69 6.15 -9.89
N TRP A 103 -12.45 5.99 -9.40
CA TRP A 103 -11.64 4.82 -9.72
C TRP A 103 -12.02 3.56 -8.94
N ALA A 104 -12.88 3.65 -7.90
CA ALA A 104 -13.42 2.51 -7.19
C ALA A 104 -14.04 1.50 -8.16
N GLU A 105 -14.85 1.99 -9.11
CA GLU A 105 -15.49 1.17 -10.15
C GLU A 105 -14.47 0.50 -11.08
N LYS A 106 -13.41 1.23 -11.46
CA LYS A 106 -12.33 0.69 -12.29
C LYS A 106 -11.59 -0.44 -11.55
N TRP A 107 -11.36 -0.26 -10.26
CA TRP A 107 -10.73 -1.26 -9.42
C TRP A 107 -11.63 -2.45 -9.14
N GLU A 108 -12.93 -2.24 -8.94
CA GLU A 108 -13.89 -3.34 -8.78
C GLU A 108 -13.96 -4.21 -10.04
N LYS A 109 -13.99 -3.61 -11.23
CA LYS A 109 -13.92 -4.33 -12.51
C LYS A 109 -12.62 -5.14 -12.64
N LYS A 110 -11.47 -4.53 -12.29
CA LYS A 110 -10.17 -5.23 -12.30
C LYS A 110 -10.14 -6.39 -11.30
N ILE A 111 -10.66 -6.22 -10.09
CA ILE A 111 -10.80 -7.29 -9.09
C ILE A 111 -11.62 -8.43 -9.68
N LYS A 112 -12.82 -8.14 -10.18
CA LYS A 112 -13.71 -9.15 -10.77
C LYS A 112 -12.98 -9.93 -11.88
N SER A 113 -12.18 -9.29 -12.72
CA SER A 113 -11.37 -9.99 -13.73
C SER A 113 -10.23 -10.84 -13.16
N LEU A 114 -9.62 -10.44 -12.04
CA LEU A 114 -8.50 -11.15 -11.42
C LEU A 114 -8.96 -12.37 -10.61
N PHE A 115 -10.17 -12.32 -10.06
CA PHE A 115 -10.74 -13.37 -9.21
C PHE A 115 -11.86 -14.19 -9.88
N GLY A 116 -12.35 -13.77 -11.05
CA GLY A 116 -13.44 -14.39 -11.80
C GLY A 116 -13.03 -15.53 -12.74
N LYS A 117 -11.92 -16.22 -12.48
CA LYS A 117 -11.52 -17.47 -13.14
C LYS A 117 -11.25 -18.58 -12.14
#